data_AF-A7Y7M4-F1
#
_entry.id   AF-A7Y7M4-F1
#
_cell.length_a   1.000
_cell.length_b   1.000
_cell.length_c   1.000
_cell.angle_alpha   90.00
_cell.angle_beta   90.00
_cell.angle_gamma   90.00
#
_symmetry.space_group_name_H-M   'P 1'
#
loop_
_entity.id
_entity.type
_entity.pdbx_description
1 polymer ?
#
loop_
_entity_poly.entity_id
_entity_poly.type
_entity_poly.pdbx_seq_one_letter_code
_entity_poly.pdbx_strand_id
1 'polypeptide(L)'
;NSCRARRMWNAARFAASSLTRSTRRFSTAIPGPCIVHKRGADILHDPWFNKDTGFPLTERDRLGLRGLLPPRVISFEQQYARFMESYRSLEKNTKGQPEGVVALAKWRILNRLHDRNETLYYRVLIDNIQDFAPVIYTPTVGLVCQNYSGLFRRPRGMYFSAKDKGEMMSMIYNWPAHQVDMIVLTDGSRILGLGDLGVQGIGIPIGKLDMYVAAAGINPQRILPVMLDVG
;
A
#
# COMPACT_ATOMS: atom_id res chain seq x y z
N ASN A 1 3.11 -24.67 -47.11
CA ASN A 1 3.17 -23.65 -46.02
C ASN A 1 2.61 -24.08 -44.65
N SER A 2 2.26 -25.35 -44.42
CA SER A 2 1.76 -25.81 -43.11
C SER A 2 2.78 -26.51 -42.20
N CYS A 3 4.00 -26.81 -42.69
CA CYS A 3 5.02 -27.54 -41.91
C CYS A 3 5.97 -26.68 -41.07
N ARG A 4 6.08 -25.36 -41.29
CA ARG A 4 6.98 -24.49 -40.52
C ARG A 4 6.39 -24.01 -39.19
N ALA A 5 5.06 -23.84 -39.12
CA ALA A 5 4.37 -23.38 -37.91
C ALA A 5 4.37 -24.42 -36.76
N ARG A 6 4.34 -25.72 -37.08
CA ARG A 6 4.37 -26.79 -36.05
C ARG A 6 5.74 -26.97 -35.38
N ARG A 7 6.85 -26.60 -36.03
CA ARG A 7 8.20 -26.71 -35.43
C ARG A 7 8.51 -25.60 -34.42
N MET A 8 7.94 -24.41 -34.58
CA MET A 8 8.13 -23.31 -33.61
C MET A 8 7.33 -23.51 -32.32
N TRP A 9 6.17 -24.17 -32.39
CA TRP A 9 5.34 -24.45 -31.20
C TRP A 9 5.92 -25.54 -30.28
N ASN A 10 6.69 -26.49 -30.82
CA ASN A 10 7.32 -27.54 -30.02
C ASN A 10 8.62 -27.08 -29.32
N ALA A 11 9.34 -26.10 -29.87
CA ALA A 11 10.51 -25.52 -29.23
C ALA A 11 10.15 -24.66 -27.99
N ALA A 12 9.02 -23.96 -28.03
CA ALA A 12 8.52 -23.17 -26.90
C ALA A 12 8.06 -24.04 -25.70
N ARG A 13 7.66 -25.31 -25.94
CA ARG A 13 7.30 -26.24 -24.86
C ARG A 13 8.51 -26.89 -24.18
N PHE A 14 9.63 -27.04 -24.90
CA PHE A 14 10.86 -27.60 -24.32
C PHE A 14 11.70 -26.56 -23.55
N ALA A 15 11.54 -25.26 -23.83
CA ALA A 15 12.17 -24.21 -23.02
C ALA A 15 11.39 -23.91 -21.72
N ALA A 16 10.14 -24.35 -21.61
CA ALA A 16 9.31 -24.16 -20.43
C ALA A 16 9.50 -25.26 -19.35
N SER A 17 10.21 -26.35 -19.68
CA SER A 17 10.44 -27.47 -18.76
C SER A 17 11.77 -27.43 -18.02
N SER A 18 12.67 -26.49 -18.34
CA SER A 18 13.98 -26.33 -17.68
C SER A 18 14.08 -25.14 -16.72
N LEU A 19 13.03 -24.34 -16.61
CA LEU A 19 12.92 -23.38 -15.52
C LEU A 19 12.51 -24.16 -14.28
N THR A 20 13.48 -24.43 -13.40
CA THR A 20 13.22 -24.75 -11.99
C THR A 20 12.11 -23.82 -11.51
N ARG A 21 10.92 -24.38 -11.38
CA ARG A 21 9.74 -23.68 -10.87
C ARG A 21 9.99 -23.51 -9.39
N SER A 22 10.87 -22.57 -9.04
CA SER A 22 10.93 -22.00 -7.72
C SER A 22 9.54 -21.45 -7.50
N THR A 23 8.73 -22.19 -6.75
CA THR A 23 7.48 -21.70 -6.20
C THR A 23 7.85 -20.46 -5.40
N ARG A 24 7.78 -19.29 -6.03
CA ARG A 24 7.82 -18.01 -5.32
C ARG A 24 6.63 -18.07 -4.38
N ARG A 25 6.89 -18.37 -3.11
CA ARG A 25 5.86 -18.33 -2.09
C ARG A 25 5.44 -16.87 -2.02
N PHE A 26 4.21 -16.58 -2.44
CA PHE A 26 3.55 -15.30 -2.23
C PHE A 26 3.35 -15.00 -0.72
N SER A 27 3.81 -15.89 0.17
CA SER A 27 3.51 -15.95 1.59
C SER A 27 4.75 -15.82 2.48
N THR A 28 4.68 -14.82 3.38
CA THR A 28 4.77 -14.92 4.85
C THR A 28 5.94 -15.66 5.50
N ALA A 29 7.14 -15.68 4.91
CA ALA A 29 8.32 -15.88 5.75
C ALA A 29 8.44 -14.66 6.66
N ILE A 30 8.24 -14.84 7.98
CA ILE A 30 8.65 -13.85 8.97
C ILE A 30 10.13 -13.62 8.67
N PRO A 31 10.53 -12.46 8.13
CA PRO A 31 11.94 -12.22 7.94
C PRO A 31 12.57 -12.34 9.32
N GLY A 32 13.74 -12.97 9.41
CA GLY A 32 14.59 -12.77 10.57
C GLY A 32 14.75 -11.27 10.85
N PRO A 33 15.33 -10.89 12.01
CA PRO A 33 15.49 -9.48 12.37
C PRO A 33 16.01 -8.65 11.17
N CYS A 34 15.20 -7.69 10.73
CA CYS A 34 15.53 -6.84 9.59
C CYS A 34 16.60 -5.84 10.02
N ILE A 35 17.69 -5.77 9.27
CA ILE A 35 18.73 -4.76 9.48
C ILE A 35 18.20 -3.44 8.94
N VAL A 36 17.99 -2.48 9.83
CA VAL A 36 17.54 -1.12 9.48
C VAL A 36 18.73 -0.17 9.58
N HIS A 37 19.05 0.50 8.47
CA HIS A 37 20.12 1.51 8.42
C HIS A 37 19.64 2.91 8.79
N LYS A 38 18.32 3.16 8.81
CA LYS A 38 17.70 4.44 9.19
C LYS A 38 17.75 4.64 10.70
N ARG A 39 17.94 5.89 11.14
CA ARG A 39 18.04 6.29 12.55
C ARG A 39 17.37 7.65 12.79
N GLY A 40 17.15 8.01 14.04
CA GLY A 40 16.61 9.32 14.43
C GLY A 40 15.26 9.61 13.80
N ALA A 41 15.09 10.80 13.23
CA ALA A 41 13.84 11.18 12.57
C ALA A 41 13.52 10.33 11.32
N ASP A 42 14.53 9.80 10.61
CA ASP A 42 14.32 9.09 9.35
C ASP A 42 13.49 7.81 9.52
N ILE A 43 13.69 7.09 10.62
CA ILE A 43 12.88 5.89 10.91
C ILE A 43 11.46 6.26 11.37
N LEU A 44 11.27 7.42 12.01
CA LEU A 44 9.95 7.90 12.42
C LEU A 44 9.09 8.33 11.21
N HIS A 45 9.73 8.75 10.12
CA HIS A 45 9.08 9.12 8.87
C HIS A 45 8.93 7.96 7.86
N ASP A 46 9.41 6.77 8.21
CA ASP A 46 9.25 5.57 7.41
C ASP A 46 8.14 4.67 7.97
N PRO A 47 6.96 4.60 7.30
CA PRO A 47 5.83 3.83 7.79
C PRO A 47 6.09 2.31 7.85
N TRP A 48 7.10 1.80 7.12
CA TRP A 48 7.50 0.39 7.19
C TRP A 48 8.13 0.01 8.51
N PHE A 49 8.83 0.94 9.17
CA PHE A 49 9.60 0.67 10.38
C PHE A 49 9.10 1.44 11.60
N ASN A 50 8.33 2.51 11.41
CA ASN A 50 7.83 3.32 12.51
C ASN A 50 6.86 2.53 13.39
N LYS A 51 7.14 2.52 14.70
CA LYS A 51 6.31 1.90 15.75
C LYS A 51 5.60 2.94 16.64
N ASP A 52 5.58 4.20 16.21
CA ASP A 52 5.07 5.34 16.99
C ASP A 52 5.72 5.38 18.39
N THR A 53 4.93 5.53 19.44
CA THR A 53 5.39 5.50 20.84
C THR A 53 5.69 4.08 21.35
N GLY A 54 5.64 3.07 20.47
CA GLY A 54 5.79 1.65 20.79
C GLY A 54 7.21 1.13 20.71
N PHE A 55 8.17 1.95 20.26
CA PHE A 55 9.59 1.59 20.34
C PHE A 55 9.98 1.30 21.80
N PRO A 56 10.48 0.08 22.11
CA PRO A 56 11.09 -0.24 23.41
C PRO A 56 12.27 0.69 23.69
N LEU A 57 12.58 0.91 24.98
CA LEU A 57 13.69 1.80 25.38
C LEU A 57 15.04 1.39 24.74
N THR A 58 15.31 0.10 24.63
CA THR A 58 16.51 -0.43 23.98
C THR A 58 16.58 -0.10 22.49
N GLU A 59 15.46 -0.14 21.77
CA GLU A 59 15.39 0.31 20.38
C GLU A 59 15.55 1.82 20.28
N ARG A 60 14.94 2.59 21.20
CA ARG A 60 15.08 4.04 21.22
C ARG A 60 16.52 4.48 21.42
N ASP A 61 17.26 3.84 22.32
CA ASP A 61 18.68 4.16 22.53
C ASP A 61 19.53 3.77 21.31
N ARG A 62 19.32 2.58 20.74
CA ARG A 62 20.08 2.09 19.56
C ARG A 62 19.80 2.88 18.28
N LEU A 63 18.57 3.32 18.10
CA LEU A 63 18.11 4.05 16.91
C LEU A 63 18.18 5.57 17.08
N GLY A 64 18.58 6.09 18.25
CA GLY A 64 18.70 7.53 18.49
C GLY A 64 17.34 8.26 18.58
N LEU A 65 16.35 7.63 19.20
CA LEU A 65 14.96 8.16 19.33
C LEU A 65 14.68 8.78 20.69
N ARG A 66 15.60 8.65 21.65
CA ARG A 66 15.43 9.23 22.99
C ARG A 66 15.38 10.76 22.87
N GLY A 67 14.38 11.39 23.46
CA GLY A 67 14.11 12.82 23.31
C GLY A 67 13.21 13.19 22.12
N LEU A 68 13.06 12.30 21.13
CA LEU A 68 12.17 12.51 19.97
C LEU A 68 10.74 11.99 20.22
N LEU A 69 10.57 11.10 21.21
CA LEU A 69 9.29 10.51 21.57
C LEU A 69 9.00 10.72 23.06
N PRO A 70 7.72 10.88 23.46
CA PRO A 70 7.33 10.91 24.87
C PRO A 70 7.88 9.69 25.63
N PRO A 71 8.27 9.83 26.92
CA PRO A 71 8.99 8.79 27.65
C PRO A 71 8.19 7.50 27.86
N ARG A 72 6.85 7.59 27.89
CA ARG A 72 5.98 6.43 28.03
C ARG A 72 6.03 5.57 26.76
N VAL A 73 6.34 4.29 26.94
CA VAL A 73 6.21 3.28 25.89
C VAL A 73 4.76 2.78 25.90
N ILE A 74 4.09 2.85 24.75
CA ILE A 74 2.71 2.40 24.58
C ILE A 74 2.73 1.08 23.81
N SER A 75 2.16 0.03 24.38
CA SER A 75 2.15 -1.29 23.75
C SER A 75 1.35 -1.29 22.45
N PHE A 76 1.62 -2.27 21.59
CA PHE A 76 0.91 -2.41 20.32
C PHE A 76 -0.62 -2.47 20.51
N GLU A 77 -1.10 -3.27 21.48
CA GLU A 77 -2.53 -3.37 21.82
C GLU A 77 -3.13 -2.04 22.29
N GLN A 78 -2.38 -1.26 23.06
CA GLN A 78 -2.82 0.07 23.49
C GLN A 78 -2.90 1.05 22.31
N GLN A 79 -1.96 0.98 21.36
CA GLN A 79 -2.01 1.79 20.15
C GLN A 79 -3.21 1.42 19.28
N TYR A 80 -3.48 0.13 19.12
CA TYR A 80 -4.65 -0.41 18.43
C TYR A 80 -5.95 0.08 19.07
N ALA A 81 -6.10 -0.12 20.39
CA ALA A 81 -7.29 0.31 21.13
C ALA A 81 -7.53 1.82 21.00
N ARG A 82 -6.48 2.63 21.14
CA ARG A 82 -6.55 4.09 20.98
C ARG A 82 -6.95 4.51 19.57
N PHE A 83 -6.46 3.80 18.54
CA PHE A 83 -6.87 4.07 17.17
C PHE A 83 -8.36 3.75 16.98
N MET A 84 -8.82 2.59 17.44
CA MET A 84 -10.22 2.19 17.33
C MET A 84 -11.15 3.13 18.10
N GLU A 85 -10.73 3.64 19.26
CA GLU A 85 -11.48 4.68 19.99
C GLU A 85 -11.58 5.98 19.19
N SER A 86 -10.47 6.43 18.59
CA SER A 86 -10.45 7.61 17.72
C SER A 86 -11.37 7.44 16.50
N TYR A 87 -11.38 6.23 15.92
CA TYR A 87 -12.27 5.88 14.81
C TYR A 87 -13.75 5.91 15.22
N ARG A 88 -14.11 5.29 16.35
CA ARG A 88 -15.50 5.35 16.88
C ARG A 88 -15.93 6.78 17.22
N SER A 89 -15.02 7.60 17.75
CA SER A 89 -15.28 9.01 18.01
C SER A 89 -15.58 9.76 16.71
N LEU A 90 -14.82 9.50 15.65
CA LEU A 90 -15.10 10.05 14.32
C LEU A 90 -16.50 9.65 13.83
N GLU A 91 -16.89 8.38 13.96
CA GLU A 91 -18.23 7.92 13.57
C GLU A 91 -19.34 8.64 14.34
N LYS A 92 -19.15 8.82 15.66
CA LYS A 92 -20.11 9.57 16.48
C LYS A 92 -20.22 11.04 16.04
N ASN A 93 -19.09 11.68 15.77
CA ASN A 93 -19.02 13.11 15.42
C ASN A 93 -19.51 13.40 13.99
N THR A 94 -19.47 12.40 13.11
CA THR A 94 -19.94 12.51 11.72
C THR A 94 -21.36 11.99 11.54
N LYS A 95 -22.04 11.59 12.63
CA LYS A 95 -23.43 11.14 12.60
C LYS A 95 -24.35 12.25 12.07
N GLY A 96 -25.17 11.92 11.07
CA GLY A 96 -26.08 12.87 10.42
C GLY A 96 -25.44 13.72 9.32
N GLN A 97 -24.15 13.56 9.04
CA GLN A 97 -23.50 14.18 7.89
C GLN A 97 -23.79 13.40 6.59
N PRO A 98 -23.65 14.03 5.40
CA PRO A 98 -23.81 13.34 4.12
C PRO A 98 -22.86 12.15 3.99
N GLU A 99 -23.33 11.04 3.43
CA GLU A 99 -22.59 9.77 3.36
C GLU A 99 -21.19 9.93 2.76
N GLY A 100 -21.04 10.69 1.67
CA GLY A 100 -19.74 10.94 1.04
C GLY A 100 -18.75 11.67 1.96
N VAL A 101 -19.23 12.60 2.80
CA VAL A 101 -18.40 13.30 3.79
C VAL A 101 -17.93 12.33 4.87
N VAL A 102 -18.82 11.47 5.36
CA VAL A 102 -18.50 10.43 6.35
C VAL A 102 -17.49 9.45 5.77
N ALA A 103 -17.71 8.96 4.54
CA ALA A 103 -16.84 8.01 3.86
C ALA A 103 -15.42 8.58 3.66
N LEU A 104 -15.30 9.82 3.17
CA LEU A 104 -14.01 10.49 3.03
C LEU A 104 -13.32 10.73 4.38
N ALA A 105 -14.07 11.04 5.43
CA ALA A 105 -13.50 11.21 6.77
C ALA A 105 -12.94 9.90 7.31
N LYS A 106 -13.68 8.79 7.17
CA LYS A 106 -13.25 7.43 7.54
C LYS A 106 -12.01 7.00 6.74
N TRP A 107 -11.99 7.27 5.44
CA TRP A 107 -10.81 7.01 4.61
C TRP A 107 -9.61 7.85 5.05
N ARG A 108 -9.78 9.14 5.34
CA ARG A 108 -8.69 10.03 5.79
C ARG A 108 -8.03 9.55 7.08
N ILE A 109 -8.80 9.07 8.07
CA ILE A 109 -8.21 8.60 9.33
C ILE A 109 -7.42 7.29 9.13
N LEU A 110 -7.91 6.39 8.29
CA LEU A 110 -7.19 5.16 7.91
C LEU A 110 -5.93 5.49 7.10
N ASN A 111 -6.02 6.37 6.10
CA ASN A 111 -4.87 6.77 5.29
C ASN A 111 -3.78 7.47 6.13
N ARG A 112 -4.17 8.27 7.13
CA ARG A 112 -3.22 8.86 8.09
C ARG A 112 -2.51 7.81 8.94
N LEU A 113 -3.19 6.72 9.30
CA LEU A 113 -2.55 5.60 9.99
C LEU A 113 -1.59 4.89 9.03
N HIS A 114 -2.02 4.63 7.79
CA HIS A 114 -1.19 4.03 6.76
C HIS A 114 0.10 4.84 6.51
N ASP A 115 0.00 6.17 6.43
CA ASP A 115 1.14 7.09 6.21
C ASP A 115 2.13 7.15 7.37
N ARG A 116 1.71 6.70 8.55
CA ARG A 116 2.50 6.79 9.78
C ARG A 116 3.06 5.44 10.22
N ASN A 117 2.24 4.40 10.26
CA ASN A 117 2.58 3.10 10.83
C ASN A 117 1.82 2.00 10.08
N GLU A 118 2.50 1.39 9.10
CA GLU A 118 1.90 0.45 8.18
C GLU A 118 1.61 -0.90 8.84
N THR A 119 2.42 -1.29 9.83
CA THR A 119 2.17 -2.50 10.62
C THR A 119 0.85 -2.39 11.40
N LEU A 120 0.62 -1.26 12.07
CA LEU A 120 -0.61 -1.02 12.80
C LEU A 120 -1.81 -0.85 11.85
N TYR A 121 -1.62 -0.18 10.71
CA TYR A 121 -2.64 -0.06 9.66
C TYR A 121 -3.16 -1.42 9.21
N TYR A 122 -2.27 -2.32 8.78
CA TYR A 122 -2.70 -3.63 8.29
C TYR A 122 -3.28 -4.49 9.41
N ARG A 123 -2.79 -4.39 10.65
CA ARG A 123 -3.43 -5.07 11.77
C ARG A 123 -4.89 -4.62 11.95
N VAL A 124 -5.12 -3.31 11.96
CA VAL A 124 -6.45 -2.71 12.06
C VAL A 124 -7.35 -3.17 10.92
N LEU A 125 -6.83 -3.24 9.69
CA LEU A 125 -7.58 -3.76 8.54
C LEU A 125 -7.91 -5.24 8.67
N ILE A 126 -6.94 -6.08 9.00
CA ILE A 126 -7.12 -7.54 9.10
C ILE A 126 -8.18 -7.88 10.15
N ASP A 127 -8.09 -7.27 11.33
CA ASP A 127 -9.01 -7.57 12.44
C ASP A 127 -10.44 -7.06 12.19
N ASN A 128 -10.64 -6.11 11.28
CA ASN A 128 -11.94 -5.45 11.03
C ASN A 128 -12.26 -5.34 9.53
N ILE A 129 -11.82 -6.30 8.73
CA ILE A 129 -11.83 -6.17 7.26
C ILE A 129 -13.24 -5.98 6.70
N GLN A 130 -14.25 -6.58 7.33
CA GLN A 130 -15.64 -6.46 6.92
C GLN A 130 -16.13 -5.00 6.95
N ASP A 131 -15.71 -4.23 7.95
CA ASP A 131 -16.12 -2.83 8.14
C ASP A 131 -15.22 -1.86 7.35
N PHE A 132 -13.93 -2.19 7.19
CA PHE A 132 -12.97 -1.29 6.55
C PHE A 132 -12.76 -1.53 5.05
N ALA A 133 -13.05 -2.72 4.52
CA ALA A 133 -13.04 -2.95 3.07
C ALA A 133 -13.86 -1.93 2.26
N PRO A 134 -15.11 -1.57 2.63
CA PRO A 134 -15.86 -0.55 1.89
C PRO A 134 -15.32 0.88 2.06
N VAL A 135 -14.46 1.12 3.04
CA VAL A 135 -13.80 2.41 3.28
C VAL A 135 -12.53 2.56 2.46
N ILE A 136 -11.69 1.52 2.38
CA ILE A 136 -10.41 1.57 1.65
C ILE A 136 -10.55 1.19 0.17
N TYR A 137 -11.64 0.51 -0.19
CA TYR A 137 -11.94 0.12 -1.56
C TYR A 137 -13.36 0.57 -1.95
N THR A 138 -14.13 -0.22 -2.67
CA THR A 138 -15.46 0.16 -3.17
C THR A 138 -16.52 0.17 -2.07
N PRO A 139 -17.36 1.22 -1.98
CA PRO A 139 -17.54 2.31 -2.95
C PRO A 139 -16.66 3.55 -2.71
N THR A 140 -16.09 3.73 -1.51
CA THR A 140 -15.42 4.97 -1.07
C THR A 140 -14.23 5.36 -1.95
N VAL A 141 -13.48 4.39 -2.46
CA VAL A 141 -12.30 4.63 -3.33
C VAL A 141 -12.67 5.40 -4.59
N GLY A 142 -13.89 5.26 -5.12
CA GLY A 142 -14.36 6.04 -6.26
C GLY A 142 -14.42 7.52 -5.92
N LEU A 143 -15.00 7.86 -4.76
CA LEU A 143 -15.06 9.22 -4.26
C LEU A 143 -13.66 9.78 -3.93
N VAL A 144 -12.77 8.94 -3.42
CA VAL A 144 -11.36 9.29 -3.22
C VAL A 144 -10.68 9.61 -4.55
N CYS A 145 -10.89 8.81 -5.60
CA CYS A 145 -10.33 9.07 -6.92
C CYS A 145 -10.86 10.38 -7.51
N GLN A 146 -12.16 10.68 -7.36
CA GLN A 146 -12.71 11.97 -7.82
C GLN A 146 -12.10 13.20 -7.14
N ASN A 147 -11.55 13.03 -5.94
CA ASN A 147 -10.99 14.12 -5.12
C ASN A 147 -9.49 13.95 -4.85
N TYR A 148 -8.79 13.08 -5.59
CA TYR A 148 -7.48 12.57 -5.18
C TYR A 148 -6.42 13.67 -5.08
N SER A 149 -6.44 14.61 -6.03
CA SER A 149 -5.55 15.78 -6.06
C SER A 149 -5.56 16.57 -4.75
N GLY A 150 -6.73 16.85 -4.17
CA GLY A 150 -6.86 17.54 -2.87
C GLY A 150 -6.62 16.64 -1.65
N LEU A 151 -6.60 15.32 -1.84
CA LEU A 151 -6.35 14.33 -0.79
C LEU A 151 -4.90 13.85 -0.76
N PHE A 152 -4.09 14.18 -1.77
CA PHE A 152 -2.70 13.76 -1.87
C PHE A 152 -1.86 14.22 -0.68
N ARG A 153 -1.12 13.28 -0.06
CA ARG A 153 -0.27 13.55 1.12
C ARG A 153 1.10 12.92 0.99
N ARG A 154 1.14 11.61 0.74
CA ARG A 154 2.37 10.83 0.56
C ARG A 154 2.28 10.01 -0.72
N PRO A 155 3.33 9.97 -1.56
CA PRO A 155 3.34 9.10 -2.73
C PRO A 155 3.37 7.63 -2.31
N ARG A 156 2.49 6.82 -2.88
CA ARG A 156 2.34 5.38 -2.58
C ARG A 156 2.44 4.47 -3.81
N GLY A 157 2.69 5.04 -4.97
CA GLY A 157 2.83 4.31 -6.22
C GLY A 157 3.79 5.02 -7.15
N MET A 158 4.10 4.36 -8.25
CA MET A 158 4.86 4.96 -9.33
C MET A 158 3.93 5.53 -10.39
N TYR A 159 4.35 6.65 -10.97
CA TYR A 159 3.64 7.33 -12.04
C TYR A 159 4.54 7.32 -13.27
N PHE A 160 4.00 6.84 -14.39
CA PHE A 160 4.67 6.90 -15.68
C PHE A 160 3.75 7.63 -16.65
N SER A 161 4.30 8.60 -17.35
CA SER A 161 3.58 9.37 -18.36
C SER A 161 3.93 8.92 -19.77
N ALA A 162 3.13 9.33 -20.76
CA ALA A 162 3.49 9.15 -22.17
C ALA A 162 4.85 9.80 -22.53
N LYS A 163 5.30 10.80 -21.78
CA LYS A 163 6.58 11.49 -21.97
C LYS A 163 7.78 10.67 -21.51
N ASP A 164 7.57 9.66 -20.67
CA ASP A 164 8.62 8.79 -20.14
C ASP A 164 8.96 7.64 -21.08
N LYS A 165 8.44 7.66 -22.31
CA LYS A 165 8.71 6.65 -23.33
C LYS A 165 10.22 6.56 -23.61
N GLY A 166 10.79 5.40 -23.31
CA GLY A 166 12.23 5.15 -23.43
C GLY A 166 12.97 5.18 -22.09
N GLU A 167 12.41 5.87 -21.08
CA GLU A 167 13.02 6.07 -19.76
C GLU A 167 12.35 5.26 -18.64
N MET A 168 11.17 4.68 -18.87
CA MET A 168 10.44 3.93 -17.82
C MET A 168 11.28 2.86 -17.12
N MET A 169 12.22 2.22 -17.83
CA MET A 169 13.11 1.20 -17.27
C MET A 169 14.09 1.78 -16.24
N SER A 170 14.62 2.99 -16.46
CA SER A 170 15.52 3.64 -15.52
C SER A 170 14.75 4.11 -14.28
N MET A 171 13.52 4.59 -14.47
CA MET A 171 12.65 5.05 -13.40
C MET A 171 12.27 3.96 -12.39
N ILE A 172 12.13 2.70 -12.82
CA ILE A 172 11.76 1.57 -11.92
C ILE A 172 12.76 1.44 -10.74
N TYR A 173 14.03 1.80 -10.94
CA TYR A 173 15.03 1.77 -9.87
C TYR A 173 14.81 2.80 -8.75
N ASN A 174 13.90 3.76 -8.94
CA ASN A 174 13.50 4.70 -7.90
C ASN A 174 12.52 4.07 -6.88
N TRP A 175 11.94 2.90 -7.17
CA TRP A 175 11.08 2.21 -6.21
C TRP A 175 11.92 1.68 -5.04
N PRO A 176 11.54 1.96 -3.77
CA PRO A 176 12.35 1.60 -2.62
C PRO A 176 12.48 0.09 -2.37
N ALA A 177 11.58 -0.73 -2.94
CA ALA A 177 11.64 -2.17 -2.79
C ALA A 177 12.39 -2.84 -3.95
N HIS A 178 13.45 -3.60 -3.63
CA HIS A 178 14.22 -4.36 -4.62
C HIS A 178 13.48 -5.55 -5.21
N GLN A 179 12.45 -6.06 -4.53
CA GLN A 179 11.68 -7.22 -4.97
C GLN A 179 10.19 -6.89 -4.92
N VAL A 180 9.55 -6.91 -6.09
CA VAL A 180 8.11 -6.73 -6.26
C VAL A 180 7.53 -8.03 -6.81
N ASP A 181 6.51 -8.56 -6.15
CA ASP A 181 5.78 -9.77 -6.57
C ASP A 181 4.46 -9.45 -7.25
N MET A 182 3.84 -8.32 -6.90
CA MET A 182 2.53 -7.94 -7.41
C MET A 182 2.50 -6.48 -7.80
N ILE A 183 2.05 -6.23 -9.03
CA ILE A 183 1.82 -4.90 -9.57
C ILE A 183 0.33 -4.80 -9.89
N VAL A 184 -0.29 -3.70 -9.47
CA VAL A 184 -1.61 -3.31 -9.97
C VAL A 184 -1.44 -1.97 -10.64
N LEU A 185 -1.82 -1.89 -11.90
CA LEU A 185 -1.71 -0.69 -12.71
C LEU A 185 -3.06 -0.28 -13.26
N THR A 186 -3.22 1.01 -13.50
CA THR A 186 -4.37 1.60 -14.20
C THR A 186 -3.89 2.81 -15.00
N ASP A 187 -4.59 3.11 -16.09
CA ASP A 187 -4.44 4.38 -16.82
C ASP A 187 -5.46 5.43 -16.37
N GLY A 188 -6.44 5.03 -15.55
CA GLY A 188 -7.48 5.94 -15.05
C GLY A 188 -8.65 6.18 -16.00
N SER A 189 -8.62 5.62 -17.21
CA SER A 189 -9.59 5.90 -18.29
C SER A 189 -11.02 5.43 -17.99
N ARG A 190 -11.17 4.43 -17.11
CA ARG A 190 -12.46 3.92 -16.67
C ARG A 190 -12.43 3.46 -15.22
N ILE A 191 -12.59 4.41 -14.30
CA ILE A 191 -12.71 4.12 -12.88
C ILE A 191 -14.14 3.71 -12.55
N LEU A 192 -14.38 2.40 -12.46
CA LEU A 192 -15.68 1.82 -12.11
C LEU A 192 -16.80 2.35 -13.03
N GLY A 193 -17.83 2.98 -12.46
CA GLY A 193 -18.91 3.68 -13.16
C GLY A 193 -18.72 5.19 -13.25
N LEU A 194 -17.56 5.73 -12.85
CA LEU A 194 -17.29 7.17 -12.76
C LEU A 194 -16.67 7.74 -14.04
N GLY A 195 -16.36 6.89 -15.02
CA GLY A 195 -15.72 7.29 -16.26
C GLY A 195 -14.22 7.53 -16.09
N ASP A 196 -13.71 8.47 -16.87
CA ASP A 196 -12.30 8.82 -16.91
C ASP A 196 -11.95 9.77 -15.77
N LEU A 197 -10.99 9.37 -14.92
CA LEU A 197 -10.43 10.20 -13.86
C LEU A 197 -8.92 10.43 -14.03
N GLY A 198 -8.33 9.95 -15.13
CA GLY A 198 -6.91 10.02 -15.45
C GLY A 198 -6.01 9.65 -14.26
N VAL A 199 -4.99 10.48 -14.02
CA VAL A 199 -4.01 10.29 -12.93
C VAL A 199 -4.61 10.20 -11.53
N GLN A 200 -5.83 10.69 -11.31
CA GLN A 200 -6.51 10.59 -10.02
C GLN A 200 -7.01 9.18 -9.72
N GLY A 201 -7.06 8.31 -10.73
CA GLY A 201 -7.43 6.89 -10.61
C GLY A 201 -6.44 6.03 -9.82
N ILE A 202 -5.30 6.57 -9.37
CA ILE A 202 -4.25 5.85 -8.62
C ILE A 202 -4.77 5.31 -7.27
N GLY A 203 -5.87 5.85 -6.75
CA GLY A 203 -6.53 5.30 -5.58
C GLY A 203 -6.98 3.84 -5.76
N ILE A 204 -7.32 3.43 -6.99
CA ILE A 204 -7.73 2.06 -7.31
C ILE A 204 -6.60 1.03 -7.10
N PRO A 205 -5.42 1.16 -7.73
CA PRO A 205 -4.34 0.20 -7.52
C PRO A 205 -3.86 0.18 -6.06
N ILE A 206 -3.82 1.33 -5.38
CA ILE A 206 -3.48 1.40 -3.95
C ILE A 206 -4.49 0.59 -3.12
N GLY A 207 -5.79 0.91 -3.20
CA GLY A 207 -6.81 0.22 -2.42
C GLY A 207 -6.92 -1.27 -2.75
N LYS A 208 -6.72 -1.66 -4.03
CA LYS A 208 -6.73 -3.06 -4.44
C LYS A 208 -5.56 -3.85 -3.86
N LEU A 209 -4.38 -3.25 -3.80
CA LEU A 209 -3.20 -3.86 -3.19
C LEU A 209 -3.35 -3.93 -1.66
N ASP A 210 -3.90 -2.90 -1.01
CA ASP A 210 -4.20 -2.94 0.43
C ASP A 210 -5.16 -4.11 0.76
N MET A 211 -6.16 -4.34 -0.08
CA MET A 211 -7.05 -5.51 0.05
C MET A 211 -6.30 -6.83 -0.11
N TYR A 212 -5.37 -6.95 -1.05
CA TYR A 212 -4.56 -8.17 -1.19
C TYR A 212 -3.63 -8.41 0.00
N VAL A 213 -3.03 -7.35 0.55
CA VAL A 213 -2.21 -7.46 1.76
C VAL A 213 -3.08 -7.92 2.93
N ALA A 214 -4.20 -7.24 3.18
CA ALA A 214 -5.05 -7.54 4.33
C ALA A 214 -5.78 -8.90 4.22
N ALA A 215 -6.31 -9.24 3.05
CA ALA A 215 -7.13 -10.45 2.88
C ALA A 215 -6.33 -11.70 2.46
N ALA A 216 -5.21 -11.53 1.73
CA ALA A 216 -4.43 -12.65 1.20
C ALA A 216 -3.03 -12.77 1.83
N GLY A 217 -2.65 -11.89 2.76
CA GLY A 217 -1.38 -11.97 3.48
C GLY A 217 -0.14 -11.71 2.62
N ILE A 218 -0.30 -10.94 1.54
CA ILE A 218 0.82 -10.52 0.69
C ILE A 218 1.69 -9.53 1.47
N ASN A 219 3.01 -9.62 1.32
CA ASN A 219 3.92 -8.68 1.98
C ASN A 219 3.76 -7.27 1.36
N PRO A 220 3.42 -6.23 2.16
CA PRO A 220 3.25 -4.86 1.64
C PRO A 220 4.51 -4.22 1.08
N GLN A 221 5.71 -4.73 1.43
CA GLN A 221 6.96 -4.26 0.81
C GLN A 221 7.19 -4.86 -0.58
N ARG A 222 6.38 -5.83 -1.01
CA ARG A 222 6.53 -6.55 -2.29
C ARG A 222 5.41 -6.25 -3.27
N ILE A 223 4.64 -5.19 -3.01
CA ILE A 223 3.59 -4.69 -3.90
C ILE A 223 4.04 -3.37 -4.54
N LEU A 224 3.49 -3.05 -5.71
CA LEU A 224 3.76 -1.81 -6.42
C LEU A 224 2.49 -1.31 -7.12
N PRO A 225 1.84 -0.25 -6.60
CA PRO A 225 0.79 0.46 -7.31
C PRO A 225 1.39 1.30 -8.45
N VAL A 226 0.79 1.27 -9.63
CA VAL A 226 1.26 2.02 -10.80
C VAL A 226 0.13 2.81 -11.45
N MET A 227 0.43 4.04 -11.84
CA MET A 227 -0.42 4.88 -12.68
C MET A 227 0.27 5.13 -14.03
N LEU A 228 -0.44 4.89 -15.13
CA LEU A 228 -0.01 5.22 -16.49
C LEU A 228 -0.79 6.44 -16.99
N ASP A 229 -0.16 7.61 -16.96
CA ASP A 229 -0.76 8.87 -17.39
C ASP A 229 -0.50 9.13 -18.88
N VAL A 230 -1.48 8.81 -19.72
CA VAL A 230 -1.38 8.96 -21.19
C VAL A 230 -2.12 10.18 -21.73
N GLY A 231 -2.69 11.01 -20.86
CA GLY A 231 -3.47 12.20 -21.23
C GLY A 231 -4.96 12.05 -20.95
#